data_AF-A0A1W0A767-F1
#
_entry.id   AF-A0A1W0A767-F1
#
_cell.length_a   1.000
_cell.length_b   1.000
_cell.length_c   1.000
_cell.angle_alpha   90.00
_cell.angle_beta   90.00
_cell.angle_gamma   90.00
#
_symmetry.space_group_name_H-M   'P 1'
#
loop_
_entity.id
_entity.type
_entity.pdbx_description
1 polymer ?
#
loop_
_entity_poly.entity_id
_entity_poly.type
_entity_poly.pdbx_seq_one_letter_code
_entity_poly.pdbx_strand_id
1 'polypeptide(L)'
;MDTIVRSAYKKLIKLARSVPVDQREATLEKIRTEFRTHKDVATAEELDQLLRKAQSKISYLKIVTPKRSASSRLGNHFVYKNGQRYDGSEAIADGAKVKTQDYNEMMKKHVQLVRRQHFMDRK
;
A
#
# COMPACT_ATOMS: atom_id res chain seq x y z
N MET A 1 -15.86 14.95 15.77
CA MET A 1 -15.30 13.60 15.56
C MET A 1 -13.82 13.66 15.79
N ASP A 2 -13.38 12.96 16.83
CA ASP A 2 -11.98 12.90 17.24
C ASP A 2 -11.06 12.35 16.12
N THR A 3 -9.81 12.82 16.08
CA THR A 3 -8.88 12.56 14.96
C THR A 3 -8.54 11.07 14.81
N ILE A 4 -8.48 10.37 15.95
CA ILE A 4 -8.18 8.93 16.05
C ILE A 4 -9.31 8.10 15.43
N VAL A 5 -10.56 8.39 15.80
CA VAL A 5 -11.76 7.71 15.27
C VAL A 5 -11.85 7.87 13.76
N ARG A 6 -11.61 9.09 13.26
CA ARG A 6 -11.57 9.37 11.81
C ARG A 6 -10.48 8.57 11.10
N SER A 7 -9.30 8.43 11.71
CA SER A 7 -8.20 7.63 11.17
C SER A 7 -8.56 6.15 11.09
N ALA A 8 -9.15 5.58 12.15
CA ALA A 8 -9.62 4.20 12.20
C ALA A 8 -10.68 3.92 11.12
N TYR A 9 -11.68 4.80 11.00
CA TYR A 9 -12.71 4.72 9.97
C TYR A 9 -12.11 4.73 8.55
N LYS A 10 -11.22 5.68 8.25
CA LYS A 10 -10.56 5.76 6.93
C LYS A 10 -9.76 4.49 6.61
N LYS A 11 -9.05 3.92 7.58
CA LYS A 11 -8.31 2.66 7.41
C LYS A 11 -9.23 1.49 7.11
N LEU A 12 -10.34 1.37 7.85
CA LEU A 12 -11.35 0.32 7.61
C LEU A 12 -11.97 0.42 6.23
N ILE A 13 -12.39 1.62 5.80
CA ILE A 13 -12.94 1.83 4.45
C ILE A 13 -11.92 1.50 3.36
N LYS A 14 -10.64 1.87 3.55
CA LYS A 14 -9.57 1.54 2.61
C LYS A 14 -9.38 0.03 2.47
N LEU A 15 -9.42 -0.72 3.58
CA LEU A 15 -9.30 -2.18 3.59
C LEU A 15 -10.55 -2.88 3.05
N ALA A 16 -11.73 -2.39 3.37
CA ALA A 16 -12.98 -2.93 2.84
C ALA A 16 -13.03 -2.85 1.30
N ARG A 17 -12.44 -1.81 0.69
CA ARG A 17 -12.31 -1.70 -0.76
C ARG A 17 -11.38 -2.74 -1.40
N SER A 18 -10.47 -3.35 -0.65
CA SER A 18 -9.60 -4.42 -1.15
C SER A 18 -10.18 -5.82 -0.95
N VAL A 19 -11.35 -5.94 -0.31
CA VAL A 19 -12.11 -7.19 -0.23
C VAL A 19 -12.61 -7.59 -1.64
N PRO A 20 -12.76 -8.90 -1.94
CA PRO A 20 -13.42 -9.39 -3.14
C PRO A 20 -14.73 -8.66 -3.45
N VAL A 21 -15.04 -8.50 -4.74
CA VAL A 21 -16.12 -7.63 -5.23
C VAL A 21 -17.47 -8.03 -4.62
N ASP A 22 -17.73 -9.33 -4.53
CA ASP A 22 -18.99 -9.90 -4.03
C ASP A 22 -19.32 -9.50 -2.59
N GLN A 23 -18.30 -9.29 -1.76
CA GLN A 23 -18.47 -8.98 -0.33
C GLN A 23 -18.23 -7.49 -0.01
N ARG A 24 -17.78 -6.71 -0.99
CA ARG A 24 -17.30 -5.34 -0.78
C ARG A 24 -18.39 -4.41 -0.29
N GLU A 25 -19.54 -4.39 -0.96
CA GLU A 25 -20.64 -3.47 -0.66
C GLU A 25 -21.24 -3.78 0.71
N ALA A 26 -21.56 -5.05 0.97
CA ALA A 26 -22.05 -5.49 2.26
C ALA A 26 -21.09 -5.14 3.41
N THR A 27 -19.78 -5.26 3.19
CA THR A 27 -18.77 -4.89 4.21
C THR A 27 -18.69 -3.39 4.43
N LEU A 28 -18.77 -2.59 3.35
CA LEU A 28 -18.75 -1.12 3.44
C LEU A 28 -19.99 -0.57 4.15
N GLU A 29 -21.17 -1.13 3.87
CA GLU A 29 -22.40 -0.75 4.55
C GLU A 29 -22.35 -1.09 6.03
N LYS A 30 -21.92 -2.31 6.39
CA LYS A 30 -21.73 -2.71 7.80
C LYS A 30 -20.81 -1.76 8.56
N ILE A 31 -19.69 -1.35 7.96
CA ILE A 31 -18.78 -0.38 8.60
C ILE A 31 -19.46 0.98 8.76
N ARG A 32 -20.18 1.46 7.74
CA ARG A 32 -20.86 2.76 7.80
C ARG A 32 -21.99 2.77 8.82
N THR A 33 -22.80 1.71 8.90
CA THR A 33 -23.89 1.61 9.86
C THR A 33 -23.36 1.54 11.27
N GLU A 34 -22.35 0.70 11.54
CA GLU A 34 -21.78 0.54 12.88
C GLU A 34 -21.12 1.85 13.41
N PHE A 35 -20.45 2.62 12.55
CA PHE A 35 -19.92 3.94 12.96
C PHE A 35 -21.01 5.01 13.12
N ARG A 36 -22.15 4.88 12.43
CA ARG A 36 -23.29 5.79 12.57
C ARG A 36 -24.12 5.48 13.81
N THR A 37 -24.30 4.20 14.15
CA THR A 37 -25.01 3.78 15.37
C THR A 37 -24.28 4.22 16.63
N HIS A 38 -22.95 4.23 16.61
CA HIS A 38 -22.10 4.67 17.72
C HIS A 38 -21.62 6.12 17.57
N LYS A 39 -22.40 6.99 16.91
CA LYS A 39 -22.01 8.40 16.70
C LYS A 39 -22.02 9.21 18.01
N ASP A 40 -23.00 8.95 18.86
CA ASP A 40 -23.29 9.75 20.06
C ASP A 40 -22.85 9.02 21.34
N VAL A 41 -21.69 8.35 21.30
CA VAL A 41 -21.10 7.70 22.48
C VAL A 41 -20.63 8.79 23.45
N ALA A 42 -21.18 8.78 24.66
CA ALA A 42 -20.94 9.81 25.67
C ALA A 42 -19.75 9.47 26.60
N THR A 43 -19.38 8.19 26.70
CA THR A 43 -18.47 7.68 27.74
C THR A 43 -17.10 7.30 27.15
N ALA A 44 -16.01 7.73 27.79
CA ALA A 44 -14.65 7.48 27.30
C ALA A 44 -14.27 5.99 27.27
N GLU A 45 -14.79 5.19 28.20
CA GLU A 45 -14.52 3.75 28.27
C GLU A 45 -15.16 2.98 27.11
N GLU A 46 -16.39 3.33 26.75
CA GLU A 46 -17.08 2.76 25.59
C GLU A 46 -16.37 3.09 24.28
N LEU A 47 -15.83 4.32 24.18
CA LEU A 47 -15.04 4.73 23.03
C LEU A 47 -13.77 3.87 22.89
N ASP A 48 -13.06 3.60 23.99
CA ASP A 48 -11.86 2.74 23.97
C ASP A 48 -12.21 1.30 23.55
N GLN A 49 -13.30 0.75 24.09
CA GLN A 49 -13.77 -0.59 23.71
C GLN A 49 -14.11 -0.67 22.20
N LEU A 50 -14.80 0.34 21.67
CA LEU A 50 -15.14 0.43 20.25
C LEU A 50 -13.88 0.58 19.38
N LEU A 51 -12.90 1.37 19.83
CA LEU A 51 -11.61 1.49 19.14
C LEU A 51 -10.84 0.17 19.11
N ARG A 52 -10.79 -0.57 20.22
CA ARG A 52 -10.20 -1.92 20.27
C ARG A 52 -10.91 -2.87 19.30
N LYS A 53 -12.24 -2.86 19.28
CA LYS A 53 -13.04 -3.65 18.33
C LYS A 53 -12.71 -3.29 16.87
N ALA A 54 -12.59 -1.99 16.57
CA ALA A 54 -12.21 -1.52 15.24
C ALA A 54 -10.79 -1.96 14.86
N GLN A 55 -9.84 -1.93 15.79
CA GLN A 55 -8.47 -2.42 15.57
C GLN A 55 -8.42 -3.92 15.28
N SER A 56 -9.17 -4.73 16.03
CA SER A 56 -9.29 -6.18 15.76
C SER A 56 -9.86 -6.46 14.37
N LYS A 57 -10.89 -5.71 13.95
CA LYS A 57 -11.46 -5.80 12.59
C LYS A 57 -10.45 -5.39 11.51
N ILE A 58 -9.65 -4.35 11.75
CA ILE A 58 -8.56 -3.95 10.84
C ILE A 58 -7.56 -5.10 10.68
N SER A 59 -7.14 -5.72 11.78
CA SER A 59 -6.19 -6.85 11.75
C SER A 59 -6.76 -8.05 11.00
N TYR A 60 -8.03 -8.40 11.26
CA TYR A 60 -8.73 -9.46 10.54
C TYR A 60 -8.79 -9.17 9.03
N LEU A 61 -9.23 -7.96 8.64
CA LEU A 61 -9.30 -7.59 7.22
C LEU A 61 -7.93 -7.61 6.55
N LYS A 62 -6.85 -7.25 7.25
CA LYS A 62 -5.48 -7.36 6.71
C LYS A 62 -5.04 -8.81 6.44
N ILE A 63 -5.59 -9.78 7.17
CA ILE A 63 -5.30 -11.21 6.99
C ILE A 63 -6.13 -11.76 5.83
N VAL A 64 -7.42 -11.44 5.79
CA VAL A 64 -8.36 -11.98 4.80
C VAL A 64 -8.22 -11.32 3.43
N THR A 65 -7.91 -10.02 3.39
CA THR A 65 -7.80 -9.33 2.10
C THR A 65 -6.45 -9.64 1.44
N PRO A 66 -6.45 -10.14 0.20
CA PRO A 66 -5.21 -10.37 -0.52
C PRO A 66 -4.47 -9.04 -0.66
N LYS A 67 -3.21 -9.00 -0.22
CA LYS A 67 -2.37 -7.81 -0.37
C LYS A 67 -2.24 -7.53 -1.86
N ARG A 68 -2.78 -6.39 -2.32
CA ARG A 68 -2.41 -5.86 -3.64
C ARG A 68 -0.90 -5.71 -3.66
N SER A 69 -0.21 -6.49 -4.50
CA SER A 69 1.21 -6.31 -4.71
C SER A 69 1.44 -4.86 -5.14
N ALA A 70 2.49 -4.24 -4.62
CA ALA A 70 2.86 -2.89 -5.03
C ALA A 70 3.39 -2.83 -6.49
N SER A 71 3.27 -3.94 -7.25
CA SER A 71 4.13 -4.29 -8.37
C SER A 71 3.66 -3.78 -9.73
N SER A 72 2.78 -2.78 -9.77
CA SER A 72 2.37 -2.14 -11.04
C SER A 72 2.63 -0.63 -11.05
N ARG A 73 2.80 0.03 -9.89
CA ARG A 73 3.00 1.50 -9.83
C ARG A 73 4.35 1.93 -9.28
N LEU A 74 5.08 1.07 -8.59
CA LEU A 74 6.49 1.28 -8.26
C LEU A 74 7.29 0.54 -9.33
N GLY A 75 7.70 1.31 -10.33
CA GLY A 75 8.33 0.83 -11.54
C GLY A 75 9.55 -0.05 -11.32
N ASN A 76 9.89 -0.72 -12.42
CA ASN A 76 11.18 -1.33 -12.73
C ASN A 76 11.29 -2.83 -12.42
N HIS A 77 10.35 -3.64 -12.94
CA HIS A 77 10.68 -5.04 -13.25
C HIS A 77 11.41 -5.03 -14.59
N PHE A 78 12.73 -5.00 -14.57
CA PHE A 78 13.53 -5.21 -15.78
C PHE A 78 14.23 -6.55 -15.70
N VAL A 79 14.14 -7.31 -16.79
CA VAL A 79 14.83 -8.60 -16.92
C VAL A 79 15.96 -8.41 -17.91
N TYR A 80 17.19 -8.69 -17.48
CA TYR A 80 18.33 -8.71 -18.39
C TYR A 80 18.46 -10.11 -18.99
N LYS A 81 18.28 -10.24 -20.31
CA LYS A 81 18.53 -11.47 -21.07
C LYS A 81 19.57 -11.14 -22.14
N ASN A 82 20.67 -11.91 -22.17
CA ASN A 82 21.76 -11.73 -23.14
C ASN A 82 22.32 -10.28 -23.18
N GLY A 83 22.44 -9.63 -22.01
CA GLY A 83 22.98 -8.26 -21.90
C GLY A 83 22.01 -7.15 -22.33
N GLN A 84 20.81 -7.48 -22.78
CA GLN A 84 19.77 -6.50 -23.17
C GLN A 84 18.67 -6.43 -22.10
N ARG A 85 18.15 -5.21 -21.87
CA ARG A 85 17.11 -4.90 -20.88
C ARG A 85 15.73 -5.13 -21.49
N TYR A 86 14.96 -6.07 -20.96
CA TYR A 86 13.57 -6.35 -21.32
C TYR A 86 12.62 -5.86 -20.23
N ASP A 87 11.44 -5.38 -20.61
CA ASP A 87 10.39 -5.01 -19.66
C ASP A 87 9.76 -6.29 -19.07
N GLY A 88 9.58 -6.31 -17.74
CA GLY A 88 9.24 -7.51 -16.98
C GLY A 88 7.86 -8.09 -17.28
N SER A 89 7.02 -7.39 -18.05
CA SER A 89 5.76 -7.92 -18.58
C SER A 89 5.96 -9.02 -19.62
N GLU A 90 7.11 -9.06 -20.33
CA GLU A 90 7.37 -10.02 -21.41
C GLU A 90 8.11 -11.30 -20.93
N ALA A 91 8.64 -11.31 -19.70
CA ALA A 91 9.52 -12.38 -19.20
C ALA A 91 8.81 -13.46 -18.36
N ILE A 92 7.48 -13.37 -18.18
CA ILE A 92 6.72 -14.28 -17.30
C ILE A 92 6.59 -15.70 -17.89
N ALA A 93 6.87 -15.89 -19.19
CA ALA A 93 6.72 -17.17 -19.87
C ALA A 93 7.74 -18.26 -19.46
N ASP A 94 8.89 -17.91 -18.85
CA ASP A 94 10.06 -18.80 -18.89
C ASP A 94 10.81 -18.95 -17.55
N GLY A 95 10.09 -18.86 -16.41
CA GLY A 95 10.68 -19.20 -15.10
C GLY A 95 11.78 -18.25 -14.62
N ALA A 96 11.71 -16.97 -15.00
CA ALA A 96 12.74 -15.99 -14.66
C ALA A 96 12.85 -15.74 -13.14
N LYS A 97 14.04 -16.00 -12.60
CA LYS A 97 14.37 -15.73 -11.18
C LYS A 97 14.70 -14.25 -11.01
N VAL A 98 13.77 -13.51 -10.40
CA VAL A 98 13.91 -12.07 -10.15
C VAL A 98 14.88 -11.81 -9.00
N LYS A 99 15.97 -11.09 -9.29
CA LYS A 99 16.67 -10.14 -8.40
C LYS A 99 18.00 -9.73 -9.03
N THR A 100 18.09 -8.51 -9.56
CA THR A 100 19.39 -7.80 -9.63
C THR A 100 19.16 -6.31 -9.52
N GLN A 101 20.06 -5.61 -8.84
CA GLN A 101 20.10 -4.15 -8.78
C GLN A 101 20.56 -3.64 -10.16
N ASP A 102 19.81 -2.71 -10.76
CA ASP A 102 20.20 -2.10 -12.03
C ASP A 102 21.30 -1.04 -11.79
N TYR A 103 22.55 -1.49 -11.85
CA TYR A 103 23.73 -0.64 -11.63
C TYR A 103 23.80 0.55 -12.60
N ASN A 104 23.30 0.41 -13.84
CA ASN A 104 23.31 1.49 -14.82
C ASN A 104 22.36 2.61 -14.42
N GLU A 105 21.16 2.26 -13.96
CA GLU A 105 20.18 3.24 -13.49
C GLU A 105 20.63 3.89 -12.17
N MET A 106 21.27 3.13 -11.28
CA MET A 106 21.87 3.65 -10.05
C MET A 106 23.03 4.63 -10.34
N MET A 107 23.87 4.34 -11.34
CA MET A 107 24.96 5.23 -11.75
C MET A 107 24.44 6.56 -12.31
N LYS A 108 23.40 6.52 -13.14
CA LYS A 108 22.74 7.74 -13.66
C LYS A 108 22.21 8.62 -12.51
N LYS A 109 21.56 8.01 -11.52
CA LYS A 109 21.03 8.71 -10.34
C LYS A 109 22.15 9.26 -9.47
N HIS A 110 23.25 8.53 -9.29
CA HIS A 110 24.43 8.98 -8.56
C HIS A 110 25.00 10.27 -9.17
N VAL A 111 25.27 10.27 -10.48
CA VAL A 111 25.78 11.45 -11.19
C VAL A 111 24.84 12.65 -11.06
N GLN A 112 23.53 12.42 -11.17
CA GLN A 112 22.54 13.48 -11.01
C GLN A 112 22.57 14.12 -9.61
N LEU A 113 22.72 13.32 -8.55
CA LEU A 113 22.79 13.80 -7.17
C LEU A 113 24.08 14.58 -6.90
N VAL A 114 25.21 14.12 -7.42
CA VAL A 114 26.51 14.81 -7.29
C VAL A 114 26.48 16.17 -8.00
N ARG A 115 25.86 16.27 -9.18
CA ARG A 115 25.65 17.55 -9.88
C ARG A 115 24.75 18.51 -9.10
N ARG A 116 23.67 18.02 -8.49
CA ARG A 116 22.79 18.87 -7.63
C ARG A 116 23.50 19.44 -6.42
N GLN A 117 24.52 18.75 -5.93
CA GLN A 117 25.36 19.23 -4.83
C GLN A 117 26.49 20.16 -5.33
N HIS A 118 26.49 20.52 -6.63
CA HIS A 118 27.47 21.39 -7.29
C HIS A 118 28.93 20.92 -7.16
N PHE A 119 29.16 19.63 -6.92
CA PHE A 119 30.52 19.08 -6.85
C PHE A 119 31.21 19.01 -8.22
N MET A 120 30.43 18.84 -9.29
CA MET A 120 30.94 18.68 -10.66
C MET A 120 30.91 19.98 -11.49
N ASP A 121 30.34 21.05 -10.93
CA ASP A 121 30.11 22.32 -11.63
C ASP A 121 31.05 23.44 -11.13
N ARG A 122 32.10 23.10 -10.38
CA ARG A 122 33.13 24.08 -9.98
C ARG A 122 34.08 24.32 -11.15
N LYS A 123 33.98 25.49 -11.76
CA LYS A 123 35.04 26.07 -12.60
C LYS A 123 36.05 26.82 -11.74
#